data_AF-A0A565AMX6-F1
#
_entry.id   AF-A0A565AMX6-F1
#
_cell.length_a   1.000
_cell.length_b   1.000
_cell.length_c   1.000
_cell.angle_alpha   90.00
_cell.angle_beta   90.00
_cell.angle_gamma   90.00
#
_symmetry.space_group_name_H-M   'P 1'
#
loop_
_entity.id
_entity.type
_entity.pdbx_description
1 polymer ?
#
loop_
_entity_poly.entity_id
_entity_poly.type
_entity_poly.pdbx_seq_one_letter_code
_entity_poly.pdbx_strand_id
1 'polypeptide(L)'
;MKFARCIFLMTSLALMIPHIQAVESSQELIDTICRETEDYEFCNEIIQKNANASTANLHDLTDHIIILSMKHASDTYTFIGNILRKRHESDEETAGLNTCLGVYNSESTIFVIVHEHFYLREYERMILAILSTTKILKDCKTDFPVPPNKENPLIEKNREMRILITMSTVSGYMLINGNHSLLSSVVTGLEVSQ
;
A
#
# COMPACT_ATOMS: atom_id res chain seq x y z
N MET A 1 -50.09 25.36 -58.69
CA MET A 1 -48.64 25.29 -58.91
C MET A 1 -47.97 24.99 -57.57
N LYS A 2 -47.01 24.06 -57.57
CA LYS A 2 -46.23 23.57 -56.41
C LYS A 2 -45.10 24.55 -56.03
N PHE A 3 -44.47 24.29 -54.87
CA PHE A 3 -43.16 24.79 -54.36
C PHE A 3 -43.20 26.15 -53.62
N ALA A 4 -42.58 26.39 -52.46
CA ALA A 4 -41.74 25.57 -51.58
C ALA A 4 -41.47 26.30 -50.23
N ARG A 5 -41.39 25.49 -49.15
CA ARG A 5 -40.36 25.43 -48.08
C ARG A 5 -40.00 26.71 -47.29
N CYS A 6 -40.35 26.78 -46.00
CA CYS A 6 -39.57 26.27 -44.85
C CYS A 6 -38.25 27.02 -44.64
N ILE A 7 -38.27 28.13 -43.90
CA ILE A 7 -37.08 28.85 -43.47
C ILE A 7 -37.27 29.29 -42.02
N PHE A 8 -36.44 28.70 -41.15
CA PHE A 8 -35.99 29.16 -39.83
C PHE A 8 -36.91 29.00 -38.62
N LEU A 9 -37.00 27.76 -38.15
CA LEU A 9 -37.20 27.47 -36.72
C LEU A 9 -36.29 26.29 -36.37
N MET A 10 -35.02 26.54 -36.06
CA MET A 10 -34.15 25.63 -35.31
C MET A 10 -32.81 26.34 -35.04
N THR A 11 -32.49 26.59 -33.77
CA THR A 11 -31.18 26.32 -33.13
C THR A 11 -31.06 27.08 -31.80
N SER A 12 -31.77 26.59 -30.78
CA SER A 12 -31.40 26.82 -29.38
C SER A 12 -31.28 25.46 -28.69
N LEU A 13 -30.37 24.63 -29.21
CA LEU A 13 -29.90 23.45 -28.48
C LEU A 13 -28.77 23.94 -27.57
N ALA A 14 -29.16 24.38 -26.37
CA ALA A 14 -28.24 24.72 -25.31
C ALA A 14 -27.31 23.52 -25.08
N LEU A 15 -26.01 23.77 -25.21
CA LEU A 15 -24.95 22.82 -24.87
C LEU A 15 -25.13 22.36 -23.42
N MET A 16 -25.73 21.19 -23.24
CA MET A 16 -25.45 20.34 -22.09
C MET A 16 -24.04 19.80 -22.33
N ILE A 17 -23.01 20.54 -21.93
CA ILE A 17 -21.67 19.97 -21.79
C ILE A 17 -21.76 19.05 -20.58
N PRO A 18 -21.75 17.71 -20.72
CA PRO A 18 -21.51 16.88 -19.56
C PRO A 18 -20.15 17.30 -19.01
N HIS A 19 -20.10 17.75 -17.75
CA HIS A 19 -18.86 17.77 -17.02
C HIS A 19 -18.37 16.32 -16.95
N ILE A 20 -17.53 15.93 -17.91
CA ILE A 20 -16.73 14.72 -17.81
C ILE A 20 -15.72 15.03 -16.72
N GLN A 21 -16.07 14.76 -15.46
CA GLN A 21 -15.06 14.54 -14.45
C GLN A 21 -14.26 13.34 -14.96
N ALA A 22 -13.00 13.56 -15.33
CA ALA A 22 -12.11 12.50 -15.71
C ALA A 22 -12.03 11.54 -14.52
N VAL A 23 -12.66 10.37 -14.66
CA VAL A 23 -12.37 9.24 -13.77
C VAL A 23 -10.94 8.86 -14.13
N GLU A 24 -10.00 9.23 -13.26
CA GLU A 24 -8.63 8.80 -13.36
C GLU A 24 -8.62 7.28 -13.52
N SER A 25 -7.89 6.79 -14.52
CA SER A 25 -7.84 5.36 -14.74
C SER A 25 -7.19 4.70 -13.54
N SER A 26 -7.73 3.58 -13.08
CA SER A 26 -7.19 2.85 -11.94
C SER A 26 -5.72 2.47 -12.10
N GLN A 27 -5.23 2.32 -13.34
CA GLN A 27 -3.82 2.09 -13.62
C GLN A 27 -2.93 3.30 -13.34
N GLU A 28 -3.42 4.52 -13.56
CA GLU A 28 -2.66 5.76 -13.25
C GLU A 28 -2.46 5.93 -11.74
N LEU A 29 -3.48 5.57 -10.95
CA LEU A 29 -3.37 5.51 -9.49
C LEU A 29 -2.34 4.47 -9.04
N ILE A 30 -2.39 3.27 -9.62
CA ILE A 30 -1.44 2.19 -9.32
C ILE A 30 -0.02 2.64 -9.68
N ASP A 31 0.17 3.20 -10.86
CA ASP A 31 1.47 3.70 -11.32
C ASP A 31 2.01 4.78 -10.38
N THR A 32 1.16 5.69 -9.91
CA THR A 32 1.54 6.74 -8.95
C THR A 32 2.02 6.13 -7.63
N ILE A 33 1.31 5.15 -7.09
CA ILE A 33 1.70 4.46 -5.86
C ILE A 33 3.00 3.67 -6.07
N CYS A 34 3.11 2.93 -7.16
CA CYS A 34 4.24 2.02 -7.40
C CYS A 34 5.54 2.72 -7.78
N ARG A 35 5.51 3.96 -8.28
CA ARG A 35 6.74 4.75 -8.51
C ARG A 35 7.45 5.15 -7.21
N GLU A 36 6.73 5.17 -6.10
CA GLU A 36 7.27 5.52 -4.78
C GLU A 36 7.89 4.31 -4.05
N THR A 37 7.78 3.09 -4.60
CA THR A 37 8.31 1.88 -3.98
C THR A 37 9.73 1.55 -4.48
N GLU A 38 10.47 0.76 -3.68
CA GLU A 38 11.80 0.26 -4.08
C GLU A 38 11.75 -0.79 -5.21
N ASP A 39 10.56 -1.33 -5.52
CA ASP A 39 10.33 -2.31 -6.57
C ASP A 39 8.96 -2.06 -7.21
N TYR A 40 8.98 -1.36 -8.34
CA TYR A 40 7.79 -1.01 -9.12
C TYR A 40 7.08 -2.25 -9.66
N GLU A 41 7.84 -3.21 -10.20
CA GLU A 41 7.28 -4.40 -10.84
C GLU A 41 6.55 -5.26 -9.81
N PHE A 42 7.17 -5.49 -8.65
CA PHE A 42 6.53 -6.20 -7.55
C PHE A 42 5.26 -5.49 -7.07
N CYS A 43 5.32 -4.16 -6.88
CA CYS A 43 4.15 -3.37 -6.46
C CYS A 43 2.98 -3.50 -7.44
N ASN A 44 3.25 -3.36 -8.74
CA ASN A 44 2.22 -3.48 -9.75
C ASN A 44 1.67 -4.91 -9.80
N GLU A 45 2.54 -5.92 -9.78
CA GLU A 45 2.11 -7.32 -9.79
C GLU A 45 1.24 -7.70 -8.59
N ILE A 46 1.59 -7.27 -7.37
CA ILE A 46 0.85 -7.66 -6.18
C ILE A 46 -0.54 -7.04 -6.14
N ILE A 47 -0.70 -5.81 -6.65
CA ILE A 47 -2.02 -5.19 -6.81
C ILE A 47 -2.82 -5.93 -7.90
N GLN A 48 -2.24 -6.19 -9.07
CA GLN A 48 -2.95 -6.81 -10.20
C GLN A 48 -3.39 -8.25 -9.91
N LYS A 49 -2.61 -9.00 -9.12
CA LYS A 49 -2.94 -10.39 -8.75
C LYS A 49 -4.09 -10.48 -7.73
N ASN A 50 -4.37 -9.40 -6.98
CA ASN A 50 -5.27 -9.45 -5.84
C ASN A 50 -6.45 -8.46 -5.91
N ALA A 51 -6.38 -7.43 -6.76
CA ALA A 51 -7.46 -6.47 -6.98
C ALA A 51 -8.15 -6.69 -8.33
N ASN A 52 -9.46 -6.40 -8.40
CA ASN A 52 -10.13 -6.11 -9.68
C ASN A 52 -9.67 -4.73 -10.16
N ALA A 53 -8.40 -4.66 -10.56
CA ALA A 53 -7.66 -3.42 -10.75
C ALA A 53 -8.31 -2.50 -11.78
N SER A 54 -9.14 -2.98 -12.69
CA SER A 54 -9.79 -2.17 -13.73
C SER A 54 -10.85 -1.18 -13.24
N THR A 55 -11.31 -1.27 -11.98
CA THR A 55 -12.40 -0.41 -11.46
C THR A 55 -12.15 0.13 -10.05
N ALA A 56 -10.99 -0.13 -9.45
CA ALA A 56 -10.70 0.33 -8.10
C ALA A 56 -10.49 1.86 -8.08
N ASN A 57 -11.25 2.57 -7.25
CA ASN A 57 -10.93 3.96 -6.90
C ASN A 57 -9.81 3.97 -5.83
N LEU A 58 -9.28 5.15 -5.48
CA LEU A 58 -8.21 5.27 -4.49
C LEU A 58 -8.58 4.65 -3.13
N HIS A 59 -9.83 4.79 -2.68
CA HIS A 59 -10.27 4.22 -1.41
C HIS A 59 -10.25 2.70 -1.45
N ASP A 60 -10.80 2.08 -2.50
CA ASP A 60 -10.79 0.62 -2.67
C ASP A 60 -9.36 0.08 -2.82
N LEU A 61 -8.50 0.82 -3.51
CA LEU A 61 -7.09 0.45 -3.67
C LEU A 61 -6.34 0.55 -2.34
N THR A 62 -6.59 1.59 -1.54
CA THR A 62 -5.96 1.77 -0.22
C THR A 62 -6.38 0.66 0.75
N ASP A 63 -7.69 0.37 0.83
CA ASP A 63 -8.23 -0.73 1.64
C ASP A 63 -7.53 -2.06 1.27
N HIS A 64 -7.43 -2.31 -0.03
CA HIS A 64 -6.80 -3.51 -0.54
C HIS A 64 -5.32 -3.62 -0.17
N ILE A 65 -4.55 -2.53 -0.28
CA ILE A 65 -3.14 -2.48 0.11
C ILE A 65 -2.97 -2.73 1.62
N ILE A 66 -3.86 -2.19 2.45
CA ILE A 66 -3.86 -2.43 3.90
C ILE A 66 -4.10 -3.92 4.19
N ILE A 67 -5.07 -4.54 3.50
CA ILE A 67 -5.36 -5.98 3.64
C ILE A 67 -4.17 -6.84 3.21
N LEU A 68 -3.50 -6.49 2.10
CA LEU A 68 -2.28 -7.18 1.66
C LEU A 68 -1.17 -7.08 2.71
N SER A 69 -1.01 -5.91 3.33
CA SER A 69 -0.04 -5.67 4.39
C SER A 69 -0.33 -6.50 5.65
N MET A 70 -1.60 -6.53 6.09
CA MET A 70 -2.06 -7.37 7.20
C MET A 70 -1.78 -8.86 6.94
N LYS A 71 -2.13 -9.33 5.74
CA LYS A 71 -1.95 -10.72 5.36
C LYS A 71 -0.47 -11.10 5.35
N HIS A 72 0.37 -10.29 4.70
CA HIS A 72 1.79 -10.56 4.61
C HIS A 72 2.48 -10.58 5.98
N ALA A 73 2.10 -9.66 6.88
CA ALA A 73 2.60 -9.65 8.25
C ALA A 73 2.24 -10.93 9.02
N SER A 74 0.97 -11.35 8.94
CA SER A 74 0.45 -12.55 9.60
C SER A 74 1.04 -13.85 9.03
N ASP A 75 1.15 -13.93 7.71
CA ASP A 75 1.76 -15.08 7.02
C ASP A 75 3.25 -15.19 7.39
N THR A 76 3.95 -14.07 7.52
CA THR A 76 5.36 -14.05 7.93
C THR A 76 5.55 -14.42 9.40
N TYR A 77 4.68 -13.93 10.29
CA TYR A 77 4.65 -14.36 11.70
C TYR A 77 4.49 -15.89 11.79
N THR A 78 3.53 -16.45 11.05
CA THR A 78 3.28 -17.88 10.99
C THR A 78 4.46 -18.65 10.41
N PHE A 79 5.10 -18.12 9.37
CA PHE A 79 6.29 -18.69 8.76
C PHE A 79 7.44 -18.81 9.77
N ILE A 80 7.76 -17.73 10.49
CA ILE A 80 8.81 -17.71 11.51
C ILE A 80 8.49 -18.69 12.65
N GLY A 81 7.25 -18.67 13.15
CA GLY A 81 6.81 -19.59 14.20
C GLY A 81 6.95 -21.06 13.81
N ASN A 82 6.70 -21.39 12.54
CA ASN A 82 6.90 -22.74 12.01
C ASN A 82 8.37 -23.16 11.92
N ILE A 83 9.30 -22.22 11.68
CA ILE A 83 10.73 -22.50 11.74
C ILE A 83 11.15 -22.77 13.19
N LEU A 84 10.77 -21.87 14.11
CA LEU A 84 11.12 -21.96 15.52
C LEU A 84 10.63 -23.26 16.18
N ARG A 85 9.42 -23.72 15.84
CA ARG A 85 8.85 -24.97 16.38
C ARG A 85 9.65 -26.22 16.00
N LYS A 86 10.42 -26.17 14.92
CA LYS A 86 11.25 -27.29 14.45
C LYS A 86 12.69 -27.22 14.98
N ARG A 87 13.06 -26.15 15.68
CA ARG A 87 14.39 -25.97 16.28
C ARG A 87 14.35 -26.38 17.74
N HIS A 88 15.47 -26.95 18.19
CA HIS A 88 15.65 -27.42 19.56
C HIS A 88 16.81 -26.74 20.29
N GLU A 89 17.64 -25.97 19.57
CA GLU A 89 18.83 -25.31 20.09
C GLU A 89 18.55 -23.82 20.34
N SER A 90 19.13 -23.28 21.42
CA SER A 90 19.06 -21.86 21.74
C SER A 90 20.35 -21.19 21.26
N ASP A 91 20.41 -20.92 19.96
CA ASP A 91 21.53 -20.29 19.26
C ASP A 91 21.22 -18.84 18.83
N GLU A 92 22.20 -18.17 18.24
CA GLU A 92 22.07 -16.81 17.70
C GLU A 92 20.97 -16.73 16.64
N GLU A 93 20.83 -17.77 15.79
CA GLU A 93 19.79 -17.88 14.78
C GLU A 93 18.39 -17.88 15.42
N THR A 94 18.21 -18.62 16.50
CA THR A 94 16.96 -18.68 17.27
C THR A 94 16.66 -17.35 17.95
N ALA A 95 17.67 -16.65 18.48
CA ALA A 95 17.49 -15.31 19.02
C ALA A 95 17.02 -14.32 17.94
N GLY A 96 17.67 -14.33 16.77
CA GLY A 96 17.29 -13.50 15.61
C GLY A 96 15.86 -13.78 15.12
N LEU A 97 15.50 -15.06 14.99
CA LEU A 97 14.15 -15.48 14.61
C LEU A 97 13.10 -15.04 15.64
N ASN A 98 13.38 -15.14 16.95
CA ASN A 98 12.45 -14.67 17.98
C ASN A 98 12.25 -13.15 17.94
N THR A 99 13.30 -12.38 17.69
CA THR A 99 13.18 -10.92 17.48
C THR A 99 12.27 -10.63 16.29
N CYS A 100 12.51 -11.28 15.15
CA CYS A 100 11.66 -11.13 13.97
C CYS A 100 10.21 -11.58 14.21
N LEU A 101 10.00 -12.65 14.98
CA LEU A 101 8.65 -13.10 15.36
C LEU A 101 7.91 -12.01 16.14
N GLY A 102 8.59 -11.36 17.10
CA GLY A 102 8.05 -10.24 17.86
C GLY A 102 7.70 -9.05 16.97
N VAL A 103 8.60 -8.68 16.05
CA VAL A 103 8.35 -7.63 15.05
C VAL A 103 7.11 -7.92 14.23
N TYR A 104 6.99 -9.11 13.63
CA TYR A 104 5.85 -9.45 12.78
C TYR A 104 4.53 -9.63 13.54
N ASN A 105 4.58 -9.97 14.83
CA ASN A 105 3.41 -9.92 15.70
C ASN A 105 2.93 -8.46 15.93
N SER A 106 3.88 -7.55 16.17
CA SER A 106 3.61 -6.11 16.29
C SER A 106 3.09 -5.53 14.98
N GLU A 107 3.72 -5.83 13.84
CA GLU A 107 3.26 -5.45 12.50
C GLU A 107 1.80 -5.87 12.26
N SER A 108 1.48 -7.13 12.52
CA SER A 108 0.12 -7.66 12.36
C SER A 108 -0.88 -6.90 13.21
N THR A 109 -0.52 -6.57 14.46
CA THR A 109 -1.37 -5.81 15.38
C THR A 109 -1.55 -4.37 14.91
N ILE A 110 -0.47 -3.71 14.47
CA ILE A 110 -0.53 -2.33 13.99
C ILE A 110 -1.36 -2.25 12.72
N PHE A 111 -1.24 -3.19 11.78
CA PHE A 111 -2.04 -3.14 10.56
C PHE A 111 -3.55 -3.38 10.80
N VAL A 112 -3.95 -4.04 11.89
CA VAL A 112 -5.35 -4.06 12.35
C VAL A 112 -5.80 -2.66 12.78
N ILE A 113 -4.96 -1.94 13.51
CA ILE A 113 -5.22 -0.55 13.95
C ILE A 113 -5.24 0.41 12.75
N VAL A 114 -4.34 0.24 11.77
CA VAL A 114 -4.33 0.98 10.50
C VAL A 114 -5.66 0.81 9.78
N HIS A 115 -6.14 -0.43 9.66
CA HIS A 115 -7.41 -0.75 9.02
C HIS A 115 -8.60 -0.15 9.80
N GLU A 116 -8.57 -0.16 11.13
CA GLU A 116 -9.58 0.52 11.96
C GLU A 116 -9.62 2.03 11.69
N HIS A 117 -8.47 2.71 11.74
CA HIS A 117 -8.37 4.14 11.42
C HIS A 117 -8.81 4.44 9.99
N PHE A 118 -8.51 3.56 9.03
CA PHE A 118 -8.98 3.68 7.65
C PHE A 118 -10.51 3.68 7.56
N TYR A 119 -11.19 2.73 8.19
CA TYR A 119 -12.67 2.69 8.22
C TYR A 119 -13.29 3.88 8.92
N LEU A 120 -12.68 4.35 10.00
CA LEU A 120 -13.12 5.53 10.74
C LEU A 120 -12.78 6.84 10.01
N ARG A 121 -12.09 6.77 8.86
CA ARG A 121 -11.61 7.92 8.08
C ARG A 121 -10.63 8.81 8.85
N GLU A 122 -9.95 8.24 9.83
CA GLU A 122 -8.91 8.90 10.62
C GLU A 122 -7.55 8.79 9.92
N TYR A 123 -7.45 9.30 8.69
CA TYR A 123 -6.29 9.05 7.80
C TYR A 123 -4.95 9.55 8.37
N GLU A 124 -4.94 10.64 9.13
CA GLU A 124 -3.72 11.10 9.80
C GLU A 124 -3.22 10.08 10.83
N ARG A 125 -4.13 9.51 11.63
CA ARG A 125 -3.79 8.47 12.62
C ARG A 125 -3.40 7.16 11.96
N MET A 126 -4.09 6.81 10.88
CA MET A 126 -3.73 5.68 10.02
C MET A 126 -2.28 5.80 9.54
N ILE A 127 -1.88 6.96 9.00
CA ILE A 127 -0.51 7.20 8.53
C ILE A 127 0.49 7.16 9.69
N LEU A 128 0.19 7.78 10.84
CA LEU A 128 1.07 7.70 12.01
C LEU A 128 1.28 6.26 12.48
N ALA A 129 0.24 5.43 12.45
CA ALA A 129 0.34 4.00 12.74
C ALA A 129 1.23 3.28 11.70
N ILE A 130 1.04 3.53 10.40
CA ILE A 130 1.90 2.96 9.34
C ILE A 130 3.37 3.41 9.51
N LEU A 131 3.66 4.67 9.82
CA LEU A 131 5.04 5.13 10.00
C LEU A 131 5.73 4.47 11.20
N SER A 132 4.97 3.99 12.19
CA SER A 132 5.53 3.23 13.31
C SER A 132 6.04 1.84 12.89
N THR A 133 5.45 1.23 11.86
CA THR A 133 5.86 -0.09 11.34
C THR A 133 7.25 -0.04 10.72
N THR A 134 7.55 1.03 9.98
CA THR A 134 8.88 1.27 9.39
C THR A 134 9.99 1.24 10.44
N LYS A 135 9.71 1.66 11.68
CA LYS A 135 10.69 1.68 12.76
C LYS A 135 10.93 0.28 13.30
N ILE A 136 9.87 -0.47 13.60
CA ILE A 136 9.98 -1.81 14.20
C ILE A 136 10.51 -2.85 13.19
N LEU A 137 10.20 -2.71 11.89
CA LEU A 137 10.67 -3.64 10.87
C LEU A 137 12.21 -3.69 10.81
N LYS A 138 12.89 -2.57 11.15
CA LYS A 138 14.35 -2.50 11.20
C LYS A 138 14.97 -3.40 12.25
N ASP A 139 14.21 -3.83 13.26
CA ASP A 139 14.70 -4.69 14.34
C ASP A 139 14.75 -6.15 13.91
N CYS A 140 13.97 -6.55 12.90
CA CYS A 140 14.10 -7.85 12.27
C CYS A 140 15.32 -7.89 11.35
N LYS A 141 16.50 -8.14 11.92
CA LYS A 141 17.74 -8.32 11.17
C LYS A 141 17.74 -9.66 10.43
N THR A 142 18.59 -9.75 9.41
CA THR A 142 18.71 -10.93 8.53
C THR A 142 20.16 -11.32 8.29
N ASP A 143 21.06 -10.89 9.16
CA ASP A 143 22.50 -11.12 9.15
C ASP A 143 22.91 -12.46 9.80
N PHE A 144 21.92 -13.32 10.09
CA PHE A 144 22.10 -14.69 10.56
C PHE A 144 21.59 -15.72 9.53
N PRO A 145 22.19 -16.92 9.47
CA PRO A 145 21.73 -17.99 8.60
C PRO A 145 20.43 -18.63 9.09
N VAL A 146 19.63 -19.18 8.16
CA VAL A 146 18.41 -19.94 8.49
C VAL A 146 18.42 -21.28 7.72
N PRO A 147 19.17 -22.29 8.20
CA PRO A 147 19.17 -23.61 7.61
C PRO A 147 17.77 -24.22 7.44
N PRO A 148 17.54 -25.01 6.37
CA PRO A 148 18.50 -25.40 5.34
C PRO A 148 18.65 -24.37 4.20
N ASN A 149 18.04 -23.18 4.32
CA ASN A 149 18.06 -22.19 3.24
C ASN A 149 19.47 -21.62 3.07
N LYS A 150 19.91 -21.50 1.82
CA LYS A 150 21.20 -20.88 1.47
C LYS A 150 21.24 -19.41 1.85
N GLU A 151 20.10 -18.73 1.73
CA GLU A 151 19.92 -17.33 2.06
C GLU A 151 18.78 -17.21 3.09
N ASN A 152 18.87 -16.21 3.97
CA ASN A 152 17.85 -16.00 4.99
C ASN A 152 16.53 -15.62 4.31
N PRO A 153 15.47 -16.45 4.41
CA PRO A 153 14.20 -16.19 3.73
C PRO A 153 13.50 -14.92 4.23
N LEU A 154 13.92 -14.38 5.39
CA LEU A 154 13.41 -13.11 5.90
C LEU A 154 13.91 -11.89 5.12
N ILE A 155 14.96 -12.02 4.31
CA ILE A 155 15.41 -10.94 3.42
C ILE A 155 14.27 -10.52 2.49
N GLU A 156 13.70 -11.49 1.77
CA GLU A 156 12.60 -11.22 0.85
C GLU A 156 11.33 -10.82 1.60
N LYS A 157 11.00 -11.50 2.71
CA LYS A 157 9.81 -11.16 3.51
C LYS A 157 9.86 -9.72 4.04
N ASN A 158 11.03 -9.26 4.48
CA ASN A 158 11.24 -7.89 4.93
C ASN A 158 11.18 -6.89 3.75
N ARG A 159 11.67 -7.28 2.57
CA ARG A 159 11.56 -6.50 1.32
C ARG A 159 10.10 -6.28 0.92
N GLU A 160 9.35 -7.37 0.79
CA GLU A 160 7.91 -7.35 0.48
C GLU A 160 7.15 -6.47 1.50
N MET A 161 7.48 -6.57 2.79
CA MET A 161 6.85 -5.77 3.84
C MET A 161 7.17 -4.27 3.72
N ARG A 162 8.42 -3.89 3.41
CA ARG A 162 8.78 -2.47 3.18
C ARG A 162 8.01 -1.88 2.01
N ILE A 163 7.84 -2.65 0.93
CA ILE A 163 7.07 -2.22 -0.24
C ILE A 163 5.61 -1.97 0.15
N LEU A 164 4.98 -2.92 0.87
CA LEU A 164 3.60 -2.81 1.34
C LEU A 164 3.38 -1.65 2.33
N ILE A 165 4.32 -1.39 3.24
CA ILE A 165 4.32 -0.22 4.13
C ILE A 165 4.39 1.08 3.31
N THR A 166 5.25 1.12 2.29
CA THR A 166 5.40 2.29 1.41
C THR A 166 4.12 2.54 0.63
N MET A 167 3.55 1.51 0.00
CA MET A 167 2.28 1.58 -0.71
C MET A 167 1.14 2.08 0.21
N SER A 168 1.06 1.56 1.45
CA SER A 168 0.06 1.97 2.44
C SER A 168 0.22 3.44 2.84
N THR A 169 1.47 3.88 3.07
CA THR A 169 1.78 5.26 3.42
C THR A 169 1.38 6.20 2.28
N VAL A 170 1.76 5.83 1.05
CA VAL A 170 1.57 6.66 -0.13
C VAL A 170 0.09 6.86 -0.43
N SER A 171 -0.64 5.75 -0.52
CA SER A 171 -2.10 5.75 -0.73
C SER A 171 -2.84 6.48 0.40
N GLY A 172 -2.39 6.34 1.64
CA GLY A 172 -2.92 7.08 2.78
C GLY A 172 -2.79 8.60 2.66
N TYR A 173 -1.62 9.10 2.22
CA TYR A 173 -1.45 10.52 1.97
C TYR A 173 -2.28 11.03 0.79
N MET A 174 -2.45 10.22 -0.26
CA MET A 174 -3.32 10.58 -1.39
C MET A 174 -4.78 10.76 -0.94
N LEU A 175 -5.25 10.00 0.07
CA LEU A 175 -6.59 10.19 0.65
C LEU A 175 -6.76 11.52 1.39
N ILE A 176 -5.67 12.09 1.92
CA ILE A 176 -5.69 13.40 2.61
C ILE A 176 -5.61 14.54 1.60
N ASN A 177 -4.67 14.46 0.66
CA ASN A 177 -4.30 15.59 -0.19
C ASN A 177 -5.12 15.69 -1.50
N GLY A 178 -5.96 14.70 -1.78
CA GLY A 178 -6.40 14.40 -3.15
C GLY A 178 -5.21 13.84 -3.96
N ASN A 179 -5.45 13.20 -5.10
CA ASN A 179 -4.49 12.40 -5.90
C ASN A 179 -3.20 13.13 -6.39
N HIS A 180 -2.86 14.29 -5.83
CA HIS A 180 -1.59 14.98 -6.03
C HIS A 180 -0.42 14.18 -5.45
N SER A 181 0.64 14.03 -6.26
CA SER A 181 1.85 13.27 -5.88
C SER A 181 2.50 13.77 -4.59
N LEU A 182 3.04 12.84 -3.80
CA LEU A 182 3.73 13.05 -2.53
C LEU A 182 4.99 13.93 -2.57
N LEU A 183 5.55 14.17 -3.75
CA LEU A 183 6.77 14.97 -3.89
C LEU A 183 6.63 16.39 -3.31
N SER A 184 5.42 16.96 -3.22
CA SER A 184 5.25 18.26 -2.55
C SER A 184 5.13 18.17 -1.02
N SER A 185 4.58 17.08 -0.49
CA SER A 185 4.23 16.96 0.94
C SER A 185 5.36 16.39 1.80
N VAL A 186 6.17 15.47 1.25
CA VAL A 186 7.34 14.91 1.95
C VAL A 186 8.46 15.93 2.08
N VAL A 187 8.63 16.80 1.08
CA VAL A 187 9.58 17.94 1.12
C VAL A 187 9.22 18.88 2.27
N THR A 188 7.95 19.23 2.44
CA THR A 188 7.51 20.10 3.55
C THR A 188 7.57 19.43 4.92
N GLY A 189 7.47 18.09 5.00
CA GLY A 189 7.57 17.36 6.27
C GLY A 189 9.00 17.15 6.77
N LEU A 190 9.98 17.10 5.85
CA LEU A 190 11.39 16.99 6.18
C LEU A 190 12.02 18.33 6.60
N GLU A 191 11.50 19.46 6.11
CA GLU A 191 11.98 20.80 6.49
C GLU A 191 11.55 21.23 7.89
N VAL A 192 10.51 20.61 8.48
CA VAL A 192 10.02 20.96 9.84
C VAL A 192 10.80 20.23 10.95
N SER A 193 11.74 19.34 10.60
CA SER A 193 12.56 18.59 11.56
C SER A 193 14.05 19.01 11.59
N GLN A 194 14.37 20.25 11.18
CA GLN A 194 15.69 20.86 11.43
C GLN A 194 15.66 21.89 12.56
#